data_AF-A0A3D1BCX1-F1
#
_entry.id   AF-A0A3D1BCX1-F1
#
_cell.length_a   1.000
_cell.length_b   1.000
_cell.length_c   1.000
_cell.angle_alpha   90.00
_cell.angle_beta   90.00
_cell.angle_gamma   90.00
#
_symmetry.space_group_name_H-M   'P 1'
#
loop_
_entity.id
_entity.type
_entity.pdbx_description
1 polymer ?
#
loop_
_entity_poly.entity_id
_entity_poly.type
_entity_poly.pdbx_seq_one_letter_code
_entity_poly.pdbx_strand_id
1 'polypeptide(L)'
;DDGDGVCNQLEVAGCQDDTACNYDEAATDPGVCFYPDEGYNCDGSPLCLEDLNANGAIDVGDVLLVLSEFGCQFDCSADVTGDGFVVVDDILVVLAVFGVVCQ
;
A
#
# COMPACT_ATOMS: atom_id res chain seq x y z
N ASP A 1 -33.70 6.20 -7.52
CA ASP A 1 -33.83 5.78 -6.14
C ASP A 1 -33.20 4.41 -6.05
N ASP A 2 -31.96 4.43 -5.62
CA ASP A 2 -31.22 3.31 -5.07
C ASP A 2 -31.72 2.90 -3.67
N GLY A 3 -32.57 3.73 -3.05
CA GLY A 3 -33.32 3.43 -1.83
C GLY A 3 -32.67 3.95 -0.54
N ASP A 4 -31.71 4.86 -0.63
CA ASP A 4 -31.02 5.43 0.53
C ASP A 4 -31.80 6.56 1.25
N GLY A 5 -32.91 7.01 0.65
CA GLY A 5 -33.79 8.05 1.20
C GLY A 5 -33.48 9.46 0.74
N VAL A 6 -32.50 9.65 -0.15
CA VAL A 6 -32.27 10.87 -0.93
C VAL A 6 -33.07 10.78 -2.23
N CYS A 7 -33.57 11.91 -2.73
CA CYS A 7 -34.26 11.92 -4.02
C CYS A 7 -33.22 12.02 -5.14
N ASN A 8 -33.34 11.21 -6.20
CA ASN A 8 -32.55 11.27 -7.45
C ASN A 8 -32.01 12.65 -7.89
N GLN A 9 -32.83 13.71 -7.77
CA GLN A 9 -32.49 15.06 -8.22
C GLN A 9 -31.48 15.78 -7.32
N LEU A 10 -31.31 15.27 -6.10
CA LEU A 10 -30.42 15.75 -5.06
C LEU A 10 -29.28 14.75 -4.80
N GLU A 11 -29.25 13.64 -5.54
CA GLU A 11 -28.22 12.63 -5.36
C GLU A 11 -26.88 13.08 -5.92
N VAL A 12 -25.80 12.70 -5.24
CA VAL A 12 -24.43 12.87 -5.70
C VAL A 12 -23.89 11.49 -6.08
N ALA A 13 -23.56 11.29 -7.36
CA ALA A 13 -22.99 10.04 -7.83
C ALA A 13 -21.52 9.93 -7.41
N GLY A 14 -21.15 8.82 -6.76
CA GLY A 14 -19.79 8.59 -6.28
C GLY A 14 -19.62 7.24 -5.58
N CYS A 15 -18.38 6.85 -5.28
CA CYS A 15 -18.13 5.63 -4.54
C CYS A 15 -18.50 5.82 -3.06
N GLN A 16 -19.34 4.93 -2.52
CA GLN A 16 -19.80 4.96 -1.13
C GLN A 16 -19.01 4.01 -0.21
N ASP A 17 -18.06 3.25 -0.75
CA ASP A 17 -17.21 2.33 -0.01
C ASP A 17 -16.00 3.07 0.59
N ASP A 18 -15.89 3.08 1.92
CA ASP A 18 -14.84 3.80 2.66
C ASP A 18 -13.44 3.19 2.49
N THR A 19 -13.35 1.99 1.92
CA THR A 19 -12.08 1.33 1.57
C THR A 19 -11.60 1.64 0.15
N ALA A 20 -12.43 2.31 -0.67
CA ALA A 20 -12.07 2.67 -2.03
C ALA A 20 -11.27 3.98 -2.10
N CYS A 21 -10.38 4.06 -3.09
CA CYS A 21 -9.51 5.22 -3.29
C CYS A 21 -10.24 6.48 -3.77
N ASN A 22 -11.44 6.33 -4.32
CA ASN A 22 -12.33 7.43 -4.69
C ASN A 22 -13.58 7.50 -3.82
N TYR A 23 -13.49 7.03 -2.57
CA TYR A 23 -14.54 7.24 -1.60
C TYR A 23 -14.97 8.71 -1.55
N ASP A 24 -16.27 8.94 -1.63
CA ASP A 24 -16.90 10.25 -1.50
C ASP A 24 -17.99 10.16 -0.43
N GLU A 25 -17.74 10.79 0.73
CA GLU A 25 -18.69 10.83 1.84
C GLU A 25 -20.01 11.55 1.50
N ALA A 26 -20.01 12.36 0.44
CA ALA A 26 -21.21 13.05 -0.04
C ALA A 26 -22.01 12.21 -1.04
N ALA A 27 -21.50 11.05 -1.48
CA ALA A 27 -22.18 10.22 -2.45
C ALA A 27 -23.45 9.58 -1.88
N THR A 28 -24.55 9.75 -2.61
CA THR A 28 -25.89 9.21 -2.30
C THR A 28 -26.51 8.54 -3.53
N ASP A 29 -25.70 8.29 -4.57
CA ASP A 29 -26.03 7.41 -5.70
C ASP A 29 -24.77 6.56 -6.02
N PRO A 30 -24.85 5.22 -5.94
CA PRO A 30 -23.68 4.35 -6.06
C PRO A 30 -22.99 4.49 -7.42
N GLY A 31 -21.78 5.02 -7.38
CA GLY A 31 -20.86 5.12 -8.50
C GLY A 31 -19.86 3.96 -8.57
N VAL A 32 -18.95 4.05 -9.54
CA VAL A 32 -17.84 3.10 -9.69
C VAL A 32 -16.78 3.37 -8.63
N CYS A 33 -16.37 2.33 -7.90
CA CYS A 33 -15.26 2.36 -6.96
C CYS A 33 -13.99 1.81 -7.61
N PHE A 34 -12.82 2.39 -7.29
CA PHE A 34 -11.53 1.78 -7.57
C PHE A 34 -10.73 1.63 -6.28
N TYR A 35 -9.92 0.57 -6.22
CA TYR A 35 -9.15 0.15 -5.06
C TYR A 35 -7.67 0.18 -5.43
N PRO A 36 -6.76 0.26 -4.44
CA PRO A 36 -5.35 0.17 -4.75
C PRO A 36 -4.99 -1.26 -5.20
N ASP A 37 -3.85 -1.40 -5.88
CA ASP A 37 -3.29 -2.71 -6.17
C ASP A 37 -2.89 -3.42 -4.85
N GLU A 38 -2.84 -4.74 -4.87
CA GLU A 38 -2.44 -5.54 -3.70
C GLU A 38 -1.05 -5.11 -3.21
N GLY A 39 -0.94 -4.75 -1.92
CA GLY A 39 0.30 -4.22 -1.33
C GLY A 39 0.54 -2.72 -1.50
N TYR A 40 -0.42 -1.96 -2.06
CA TYR A 40 -0.28 -0.51 -2.27
C TYR A 40 -1.37 0.32 -1.58
N ASN A 41 -1.06 1.59 -1.33
CA ASN A 41 -1.97 2.65 -0.95
C ASN A 41 -2.61 3.29 -2.19
N CYS A 42 -3.67 4.08 -1.98
CA CYS A 42 -4.38 4.79 -3.05
C CYS A 42 -3.57 5.88 -3.78
N ASP A 43 -2.44 6.31 -3.20
CA ASP A 43 -1.49 7.20 -3.85
C ASP A 43 -0.38 6.46 -4.62
N GLY A 44 -0.45 5.12 -4.66
CA GLY A 44 0.54 4.25 -5.29
C GLY A 44 1.80 4.02 -4.46
N SER A 45 1.85 4.45 -3.21
CA SER A 45 2.94 4.08 -2.29
C SER A 45 2.74 2.65 -1.76
N PRO A 46 3.81 1.91 -1.40
CA PRO A 46 3.67 0.60 -0.76
C PRO A 46 2.91 0.73 0.55
N LEU A 47 1.99 -0.21 0.83
CA LEU A 47 1.24 -0.26 2.09
C LEU A 47 2.19 -0.44 3.28
N CYS A 48 3.33 -1.11 3.05
CA CYS A 48 4.45 -1.19 3.96
C CYS A 48 5.76 -1.04 3.17
N LEU A 49 6.67 -0.21 3.67
CA LEU A 49 7.93 0.10 2.99
C LEU A 49 8.89 -1.10 2.97
N GLU A 50 8.71 -2.01 3.92
CA GLU A 50 9.57 -3.18 4.13
C GLU A 50 9.09 -4.45 3.40
N ASP A 51 7.94 -4.42 2.70
CA ASP A 51 7.54 -5.47 1.74
C ASP A 51 8.14 -5.16 0.37
N LEU A 52 9.33 -5.70 0.15
CA LEU A 52 10.16 -5.41 -1.02
C LEU A 52 9.73 -6.22 -2.25
N ASN A 53 8.89 -7.25 -2.08
CA ASN A 53 8.37 -8.07 -3.18
C ASN A 53 6.89 -7.84 -3.49
N ALA A 54 6.23 -6.96 -2.73
CA ALA A 54 4.83 -6.56 -2.85
C ALA A 54 3.86 -7.76 -2.83
N ASN A 55 4.11 -8.74 -1.95
CA ASN A 55 3.18 -9.88 -1.75
C ASN A 55 2.18 -9.66 -0.60
N GLY A 56 2.20 -8.49 0.03
CA GLY A 56 1.32 -8.12 1.14
C GLY A 56 1.79 -8.65 2.50
N ALA A 57 3.03 -9.13 2.64
CA ALA A 57 3.57 -9.59 3.91
C ALA A 57 5.08 -9.35 4.01
N ILE A 58 5.53 -8.92 5.19
CA ILE A 58 6.96 -8.79 5.49
C ILE A 58 7.46 -10.14 6.00
N ASP A 59 8.13 -10.90 5.14
CA ASP A 59 8.56 -12.26 5.42
C ASP A 59 10.01 -12.57 4.97
N VAL A 60 10.34 -13.86 4.87
CA VAL A 60 11.69 -14.30 4.48
C VAL A 60 12.02 -13.83 3.05
N GLY A 61 11.03 -13.68 2.18
CA GLY A 61 11.18 -13.13 0.83
C GLY A 61 11.83 -11.76 0.85
N ASP A 62 11.37 -10.85 1.71
CA ASP A 62 11.90 -9.49 1.82
C ASP A 62 13.30 -9.47 2.40
N VAL A 63 13.56 -10.27 3.43
CA VAL A 63 14.90 -10.43 4.00
C VAL A 63 15.88 -10.95 2.93
N LEU A 64 15.44 -11.89 2.09
CA LEU A 64 16.27 -12.40 1.00
C LEU A 64 16.52 -11.35 -0.10
N LEU A 65 15.59 -10.42 -0.32
CA LEU A 65 15.81 -9.30 -1.24
C LEU A 65 16.88 -8.34 -0.71
N VAL A 66 16.84 -7.96 0.57
CA VAL A 66 17.93 -7.16 1.18
C VAL A 66 19.27 -7.87 1.10
N LEU A 67 19.30 -9.18 1.38
CA LEU A 67 20.53 -9.98 1.27
C LEU A 67 21.01 -10.13 -0.17
N SER A 68 20.13 -10.05 -1.18
CA SER A 68 20.50 -10.13 -2.59
C SER A 68 21.24 -8.88 -3.09
N GLU A 69 21.00 -7.73 -2.45
CA GLU A 69 21.64 -6.45 -2.76
C GLU A 69 22.67 -6.02 -1.70
N PHE A 70 23.05 -6.90 -0.77
CA PHE A 70 23.94 -6.54 0.34
C PHE A 70 25.29 -5.98 -0.15
N GLY A 71 25.59 -4.75 0.28
CA GLY A 71 26.76 -3.99 -0.15
C GLY A 71 26.54 -3.10 -1.38
N CYS A 72 25.31 -3.01 -1.90
CA CYS A 72 24.95 -2.07 -2.96
C CYS A 72 25.09 -0.61 -2.47
N GLN A 73 25.47 0.31 -3.37
CA GLN A 73 25.75 1.73 -3.08
C GLN A 73 25.11 2.73 -4.07
N PHE A 74 24.45 2.26 -5.14
CA PHE A 74 23.85 3.10 -6.18
C PHE A 74 22.65 2.40 -6.79
N ASP A 75 21.50 3.10 -6.84
CA ASP A 75 20.24 2.62 -7.43
C ASP A 75 19.78 1.26 -6.86
N CYS A 76 19.90 1.12 -5.54
CA CYS A 76 19.53 -0.10 -4.82
C CYS A 76 18.04 -0.05 -4.50
N SER A 77 17.34 -1.14 -4.79
CA SER A 77 15.90 -1.25 -4.50
C SER A 77 15.66 -1.67 -3.04
N ALA A 78 16.67 -2.24 -2.39
CA ALA A 78 16.59 -2.73 -1.01
C ALA A 78 17.26 -1.82 0.04
N ASP A 79 17.57 -0.56 -0.31
CA ASP A 79 17.99 0.47 0.66
C ASP A 79 16.74 1.01 1.36
N VAL A 80 16.39 0.35 2.46
CA VAL A 80 15.17 0.64 3.23
C VAL A 80 15.36 1.88 4.09
N THR A 81 16.60 2.17 4.50
CA THR A 81 16.91 3.35 5.32
C THR A 81 16.99 4.65 4.50
N GLY A 82 17.18 4.54 3.19
CA GLY A 82 17.33 5.66 2.25
C GLY A 82 18.67 6.39 2.40
N ASP A 83 19.69 5.72 2.92
CA ASP A 83 21.01 6.32 3.20
C ASP A 83 22.02 6.15 2.05
N GLY A 84 21.61 5.44 1.00
CA GLY A 84 22.39 5.13 -0.19
C GLY A 84 23.16 3.83 -0.11
N PHE A 85 23.01 3.04 0.95
CA PHE A 85 23.71 1.78 1.15
C PHE A 85 22.73 0.66 1.51
N VAL A 86 23.01 -0.57 1.05
CA VAL A 86 22.31 -1.77 1.54
C VAL A 86 23.22 -2.53 2.48
N VAL A 87 22.97 -2.44 3.79
CA VAL A 87 23.81 -2.99 4.85
C VAL A 87 22.96 -3.63 5.96
N VAL A 88 23.58 -3.92 7.11
CA VAL A 88 22.90 -4.55 8.25
C VAL A 88 21.74 -3.70 8.76
N ASP A 89 21.86 -2.38 8.68
CA ASP A 89 20.83 -1.47 9.16
C ASP A 89 19.51 -1.65 8.37
N ASP A 90 19.56 -1.86 7.05
CA ASP A 90 18.38 -2.18 6.23
C ASP A 90 17.75 -3.52 6.62
N ILE A 91 18.57 -4.54 6.88
CA ILE A 91 18.10 -5.84 7.37
C ILE A 91 17.39 -5.67 8.71
N LEU A 92 17.94 -4.84 9.61
CA LEU A 92 17.35 -4.62 10.93
C LEU A 92 16.02 -3.89 10.84
N VAL A 93 15.83 -3.01 9.87
CA VAL A 93 14.52 -2.37 9.61
C VAL A 93 13.49 -3.41 9.18
N VAL A 94 13.80 -4.26 8.19
CA VAL A 94 12.88 -5.34 7.75
C VAL A 94 12.58 -6.31 8.91
N LEU A 95 13.60 -6.67 9.71
CA LEU A 95 13.42 -7.57 10.84
C LEU A 95 12.64 -6.94 12.02
N ALA A 96 12.62 -5.61 12.15
CA ALA A 96 11.87 -4.94 13.21
C ALA A 96 10.35 -5.11 13.06
N VAL A 97 9.89 -5.34 11.84
CA VAL A 97 8.47 -5.51 11.47
C VAL A 97 8.18 -6.87 10.83
N PHE A 98 9.08 -7.84 10.98
CA PHE A 98 8.94 -9.18 10.39
C PHE A 98 7.67 -9.90 10.88
N GLY A 99 6.93 -10.47 9.93
CA GLY A 99 5.68 -11.20 10.15
C GLY A 99 4.43 -10.30 10.17
N VAL A 100 4.57 -9.01 9.90
CA VAL A 100 3.44 -8.10 9.67
C VAL A 100 2.84 -8.38 8.30
N VAL A 101 1.51 -8.44 8.25
CA VAL A 101 0.74 -8.53 7.01
C VAL A 101 0.24 -7.13 6.70
N CYS A 102 0.46 -6.69 5.46
CA CYS A 102 0.10 -5.39 4.95
C CYS A 102 -1.20 -5.55 4.16
N GLN A 103 -2.34 -5.40 4.86
CA GLN A 103 -3.70 -5.35 4.31
C GLN A 103 -4.43 -4.10 4.76
#